data_AF-A0A7M3BK37-F1
#
_entry.id   AF-A0A7M3BK37-F1
#
_cell.length_a   1.000
_cell.length_b   1.000
_cell.length_c   1.000
_cell.angle_alpha   90.00
_cell.angle_beta   90.00
_cell.angle_gamma   90.00
#
_symmetry.space_group_name_H-M   'P 1'
#
loop_
_entity.id
_entity.type
_entity.pdbx_description
1 polymer ?
#
loop_
_entity_poly.entity_id
_entity_poly.type
_entity_poly.pdbx_seq_one_letter_code
_entity_poly.pdbx_strand_id
1 'polypeptide(L)' 'AGLVPCPATPIGPACRLCERIGCLARAEPPVTRPLGLDEMVTGLSAFDFQ' A
#
# COMPACT_ATOMS: atom_id res chain seq x y z
N ALA A 1 21.21 -17.86 19.51
CA ALA A 1 19.90 -17.37 19.03
C ALA A 1 19.90 -15.85 19.12
N GLY A 2 20.30 -15.18 18.04
CA GLY A 2 20.23 -13.72 17.95
C GLY A 2 19.01 -13.35 17.15
N LEU A 3 18.10 -12.56 17.72
CA LEU A 3 17.03 -11.94 16.92
C LEU A 3 17.68 -10.90 16.01
N VAL A 4 17.58 -11.11 14.71
CA VAL A 4 17.87 -10.07 13.72
C VAL A 4 16.72 -9.06 13.81
N PRO A 5 16.97 -7.79 14.17
CA PRO A 5 15.92 -6.79 14.13
C PRO A 5 15.52 -6.56 12.68
N CYS A 6 14.25 -6.81 12.36
CA CYS A 6 13.69 -6.43 11.07
C CYS A 6 13.69 -4.90 10.98
N PRO A 7 14.15 -4.30 9.87
CA PRO A 7 14.04 -2.86 9.69
C PRO A 7 12.56 -2.45 9.83
N ALA A 8 12.33 -1.29 10.45
CA ALA A 8 10.99 -0.75 10.58
C ALA A 8 10.34 -0.66 9.20
N THR A 9 9.17 -1.27 9.04
CA THR A 9 8.39 -1.12 7.81
C THR A 9 7.91 0.32 7.72
N PRO A 10 8.23 1.04 6.63
CA PRO A 10 7.76 2.41 6.50
C PRO A 10 6.23 2.43 6.46
N ILE A 11 5.59 3.34 7.18
CA ILE A 11 4.13 3.46 7.19
C ILE A 11 3.73 4.89 6.88
N GLY A 12 2.54 5.07 6.32
CA GLY A 12 1.90 6.38 6.18
C GLY A 12 1.07 6.72 7.43
N PRO A 13 0.68 7.99 7.61
CA PRO A 13 -0.14 8.42 8.74
C PRO A 13 -1.57 7.86 8.70
N ALA A 14 -2.09 7.60 7.51
CA ALA A 14 -3.38 6.94 7.26
C ALA A 14 -3.33 6.27 5.88
N CYS A 15 -4.19 5.29 5.62
CA CYS A 15 -4.16 4.57 4.35
C CYS A 15 -4.56 5.49 3.17
N ARG A 16 -5.55 6.37 3.35
CA ARG A 16 -5.95 7.40 2.34
C ARG A 16 -4.82 8.36 1.93
N LEU A 17 -3.87 8.61 2.84
CA LEU A 17 -2.74 9.52 2.64
C LEU A 17 -1.41 8.78 2.44
N CYS A 18 -1.43 7.44 2.45
CA CYS A 18 -0.21 6.66 2.32
C CYS A 18 0.25 6.65 0.87
N GLU A 19 1.49 7.10 0.63
CA GLU A 19 2.10 7.20 -0.70
C GLU A 19 2.88 5.93 -1.11
N ARG A 20 2.84 4.87 -0.28
CA ARG A 20 3.53 3.61 -0.57
C ARG A 20 2.79 2.78 -1.62
N ILE A 21 3.51 2.38 -2.66
CA ILE A 21 3.06 1.45 -3.70
C ILE A 21 3.14 0.00 -3.16
N GLY A 22 2.18 -0.84 -3.51
CA GLY A 22 2.22 -2.27 -3.19
C GLY A 22 1.99 -2.61 -1.72
N CYS A 23 1.15 -1.83 -1.03
CA CYS A 23 0.82 -2.09 0.37
C CYS A 23 -0.33 -3.11 0.50
N LEU A 24 -0.01 -4.34 0.90
CA LEU A 24 -0.99 -5.40 1.16
C LEU A 24 -1.99 -5.07 2.28
N ALA A 25 -1.60 -4.20 3.22
CA ALA A 25 -2.43 -3.82 4.36
C ALA A 25 -3.38 -2.64 4.06
N ARG A 26 -3.40 -2.14 2.81
CA ARG A 26 -4.19 -0.96 2.46
C ARG A 26 -5.68 -1.30 2.45
N ALA A 27 -6.41 -0.69 3.39
CA ALA A 27 -7.83 -0.93 3.60
C ALA A 27 -8.75 0.15 2.97
N GLU A 28 -8.19 1.25 2.49
CA GLU A 28 -8.94 2.37 1.91
C GLU A 28 -8.20 2.98 0.71
N PRO A 29 -8.94 3.54 -0.25
CA PRO A 29 -8.36 4.11 -1.46
C PRO A 29 -7.54 5.37 -1.16
N PRO A 30 -6.44 5.63 -1.90
CA PRO A 30 -5.72 6.90 -1.81
C PRO A 30 -6.58 8.07 -2.30
N VAL A 31 -6.44 9.24 -1.68
CA VAL A 31 -7.11 10.47 -2.14
C VAL A 31 -6.26 11.30 -3.11
N THR A 32 -4.95 11.04 -3.16
CA THR A 32 -3.97 11.82 -3.93
C THR A 32 -3.67 11.25 -5.31
N ARG A 33 -4.15 10.04 -5.63
CA ARG A 33 -3.97 9.38 -6.93
C ARG A 33 -5.22 8.63 -7.38
N PRO A 34 -5.43 8.50 -8.69
CA PRO A 34 -6.48 7.65 -9.23
C PRO A 34 -6.20 6.19 -8.87
N LEU A 35 -7.26 5.46 -8.53
CA LEU A 35 -7.15 4.02 -8.36
C LEU A 35 -6.88 3.39 -9.73
N GLY A 36 -5.92 2.47 -9.80
CA GLY A 36 -5.70 1.63 -10.98
C GLY A 36 -6.76 0.53 -11.11
N LEU A 37 -8.04 0.86 -10.89
CA LEU A 37 -9.19 -0.03 -11.10
C LEU A 37 -9.44 -0.18 -12.60
N ASP A 38 -8.51 -0.85 -13.27
CA ASP A 38 -8.70 -1.35 -14.62
C ASP A 38 -8.93 -2.86 -14.49
N GLU A 39 -9.90 -3.38 -15.23
CA GLU A 39 -10.28 -4.79 -15.15
C GLU A 39 -9.13 -5.74 -15.52
N MET A 40 -8.11 -5.24 -16.23
CA MET A 40 -6.91 -5.97 -16.62
C MET A 40 -5.73 -5.72 -15.65
N VAL A 41 -5.88 -4.85 -14.65
CA VAL A 41 -4.84 -4.58 -13.65
C VAL A 41 -4.97 -5.56 -12.48
N THR A 42 -3.99 -6.44 -12.35
CA THR A 42 -3.84 -7.37 -11.23
C THR A 42 -2.97 -6.75 -10.12
N GLY A 43 -3.53 -5.77 -9.42
CA GLY A 43 -2.90 -5.18 -8.24
C GLY A 43 -2.87 -6.14 -7.04
N LEU A 44 -2.08 -5.79 -6.01
CA LEU A 44 -2.04 -6.54 -4.75
C LEU A 44 -3.35 -6.44 -3.93
N SER A 45 -4.17 -5.41 -4.22
CA SER A 45 -5.46 -5.11 -3.60
C SER A 45 -6.26 -4.19 -4.53
N ALA A 46 -7.57 -4.11 -4.36
CA ALA A 46 -8.43 -3.14 -5.05
C ALA A 46 -8.06 -1.67 -4.72
N PHE A 47 -7.29 -1.43 -3.66
CA PHE A 47 -6.82 -0.09 -3.29
C PHE A 47 -5.36 0.19 -3.67
N ASP A 48 -4.71 -0.74 -4.37
CA ASP A 48 -3.37 -0.52 -4.89
C ASP A 48 -3.39 0.48 -6.06
N PHE A 49 -2.29 1.21 -6.22
CA PHE A 49 -2.13 2.20 -7.29
C PHE A 49 -0.70 2.17 -7.84
N GLN A 50 -0.57 2.44 -9.14
CA GLN A 50 0.73 2.65 -9.80
C GLN A 50 1.17 4.12 -9.75
#